data_AF-H0ESV4-F1
#
_entry.id   AF-H0ESV4-F1
#
_cell.length_a   1.000
_cell.length_b   1.000
_cell.length_c   1.000
_cell.angle_alpha   90.00
_cell.angle_beta   90.00
_cell.angle_gamma   90.00
#
_symmetry.space_group_name_H-M   'P 1'
#
loop_
_entity.id
_entity.type
_entity.pdbx_description
1 polymer ?
#
loop_
_entity_poly.entity_id
_entity_poly.type
_entity_poly.pdbx_seq_one_letter_code
_entity_poly.pdbx_strand_id
1 'polypeptide(L)'
;MYSFEASKFLAAELLIVGAITSSVSAQNSSTCAGVATAVALFNQCGAEFSVRGGGHMNFPGSNNIDDGILLAFDQMTSITVNTEASTVDVSPGNRWVDVYQALNATGAYAIGGRLKTIGVAGLALIGGHHYWNNKYGFAMDNVVNYEVVLGNGTQVSANNATNHDLFWALKGGANNFGIVTKFTMKTHQVPLISTTALTYSEEQVPGFITAVVDFVESSEVT
;
A
#
# COMPACT_ATOMS: atom_id res chain seq x y z
N MET A 1 -15.22 12.48 -17.11
CA MET A 1 -14.89 11.15 -17.66
C MET A 1 -13.38 11.12 -17.85
N TYR A 2 -12.65 10.63 -16.85
CA TYR A 2 -11.20 10.51 -16.93
C TYR A 2 -10.88 9.35 -17.89
N SER A 3 -10.33 9.64 -19.07
CA SER A 3 -9.82 8.59 -19.95
C SER A 3 -8.49 8.09 -19.38
N PHE A 4 -8.50 6.90 -18.78
CA PHE A 4 -7.31 6.23 -18.29
C PHE A 4 -7.00 5.04 -19.21
N GLU A 5 -5.84 5.08 -19.86
CA GLU A 5 -5.35 3.97 -20.67
C GLU A 5 -4.56 3.01 -19.76
N ALA A 6 -5.21 1.94 -19.32
CA ALA A 6 -4.60 0.90 -18.47
C ALA A 6 -3.47 0.12 -19.17
N SER A 7 -3.31 0.27 -20.49
CA SER A 7 -2.35 -0.46 -21.32
C SER A 7 -0.88 -0.12 -21.03
N LYS A 8 -0.59 0.93 -20.25
CA LYS A 8 0.79 1.30 -19.87
C LYS A 8 1.28 0.65 -18.56
N PHE A 9 0.44 -0.13 -17.89
CA PHE A 9 0.77 -0.85 -16.65
C PHE A 9 0.73 -2.37 -16.89
N LEU A 10 1.70 -2.90 -17.65
CA LEU A 10 1.78 -4.35 -17.91
C LEU A 10 2.43 -5.09 -16.73
N ALA A 11 1.74 -6.09 -16.21
CA ALA A 11 2.32 -7.17 -15.42
C ALA A 11 2.34 -8.44 -16.30
N ALA A 12 3.53 -8.96 -16.58
CA ALA A 12 3.76 -10.13 -17.44
C ALA A 12 4.14 -11.39 -16.64
N GLU A 13 3.98 -12.52 -17.32
CA GLU A 13 3.80 -13.89 -16.84
C GLU A 13 4.97 -14.59 -16.11
N LEU A 14 4.59 -15.73 -15.52
CA LEU A 14 5.29 -16.72 -14.72
C LEU A 14 6.68 -17.15 -15.24
N LEU A 15 7.75 -16.85 -14.49
CA LEU A 15 8.92 -17.72 -14.27
C LEU A 15 9.75 -17.18 -13.09
N ILE A 16 10.29 -18.12 -12.30
CA ILE A 16 10.95 -17.90 -11.00
C ILE A 16 12.44 -17.52 -11.22
N VAL A 17 12.91 -16.57 -10.39
CA VAL A 17 14.30 -16.16 -10.11
C VAL A 17 15.01 -15.30 -11.16
N GLY A 18 15.33 -14.07 -10.73
CA GLY A 18 16.62 -13.44 -11.00
C GLY A 18 16.77 -12.72 -12.34
N ALA A 19 16.16 -11.55 -12.50
CA ALA A 19 16.62 -10.55 -13.44
C ALA A 19 16.75 -9.20 -12.73
N ILE A 20 17.98 -8.83 -12.38
CA ILE A 20 18.32 -7.42 -12.14
C ILE A 20 18.46 -6.84 -13.54
N THR A 21 17.38 -6.27 -14.04
CA THR A 21 17.41 -5.48 -15.26
C THR A 21 17.80 -4.05 -14.93
N SER A 22 18.62 -3.47 -15.79
CA SER A 22 19.21 -2.15 -15.59
C SER A 22 18.13 -1.08 -15.75
N SER A 23 17.58 -0.61 -14.62
CA SER A 23 16.69 0.54 -14.59
C SER A 23 17.47 1.82 -14.24
N VAL A 24 17.15 2.94 -14.88
CA VAL A 24 17.62 4.26 -14.42
C VAL A 24 16.65 4.79 -13.37
N SER A 25 17.14 5.08 -12.16
CA SER A 25 16.34 5.73 -11.12
C SER A 25 16.06 7.19 -11.50
N ALA A 26 14.80 7.60 -11.46
CA ALA A 26 14.43 8.99 -11.65
C ALA A 26 15.05 9.87 -10.54
N GLN A 27 15.80 10.91 -10.93
CA GLN A 27 16.26 11.95 -10.01
C GLN A 27 15.03 12.74 -9.51
N ASN A 28 14.99 13.10 -8.22
CA ASN A 28 13.96 13.95 -7.58
C ASN A 28 12.59 13.30 -7.23
N SER A 29 12.49 11.97 -7.10
CA SER A 29 11.25 11.28 -6.67
C SER A 29 10.89 11.44 -5.18
N SER A 30 11.63 12.26 -4.42
CA SER A 30 11.42 12.47 -2.98
C SER A 30 10.28 13.45 -2.66
N THR A 31 9.67 14.08 -3.67
CA THR A 31 8.57 15.05 -3.49
C THR A 31 7.43 14.79 -4.49
N CYS A 32 6.21 15.19 -4.12
CA CYS A 32 5.04 15.08 -5.02
C CYS A 32 5.25 15.84 -6.34
N ALA A 33 5.86 17.04 -6.28
CA ALA A 33 6.16 17.83 -7.47
C ALA A 33 7.21 17.17 -8.39
N GLY A 34 8.22 16.51 -7.80
CA GLY A 34 9.20 15.75 -8.56
C GLY A 34 8.58 14.54 -9.26
N VAL A 35 7.69 13.82 -8.58
CA VAL A 35 6.88 12.73 -9.17
C VAL A 35 6.01 13.24 -10.31
N ALA A 36 5.30 14.35 -10.10
CA ALA A 36 4.48 14.99 -11.14
C ALA A 36 5.29 15.34 -12.39
N THR A 37 6.46 15.94 -12.20
CA THR A 37 7.38 16.30 -13.29
C THR A 37 7.85 15.05 -14.04
N ALA A 38 8.24 14.00 -13.31
CA ALA A 38 8.69 12.74 -13.90
C ALA A 38 7.59 12.07 -14.72
N VAL A 39 6.37 11.94 -14.18
CA VAL A 39 5.23 11.32 -14.87
C VAL A 39 4.85 12.10 -16.12
N ALA A 40 4.82 13.43 -16.06
CA ALA A 40 4.54 14.27 -17.22
C ALA A 40 5.59 14.03 -18.33
N LEU A 41 6.87 13.96 -17.96
CA LEU A 41 7.96 13.68 -18.89
C LEU A 41 7.85 12.27 -19.50
N PHE A 42 7.59 11.25 -18.68
CA PHE A 42 7.43 9.87 -19.17
C PHE A 42 6.28 9.78 -20.17
N ASN A 43 5.15 10.42 -19.87
CA ASN A 43 4.02 10.45 -20.78
C ASN A 43 4.32 11.22 -22.07
N GLN A 44 5.02 12.36 -21.99
CA GLN A 44 5.43 13.15 -23.16
C GLN A 44 6.40 12.39 -24.06
N CYS A 45 7.33 11.64 -23.48
CA CYS A 45 8.33 10.87 -24.21
C CYS A 45 7.84 9.48 -24.64
N GLY A 46 6.65 9.05 -24.18
CA GLY A 46 6.19 7.68 -24.37
C GLY A 46 7.08 6.64 -23.69
N ALA A 47 7.76 7.02 -22.60
CA ALA A 47 8.68 6.14 -21.89
C ALA A 47 7.91 5.13 -21.04
N GLU A 48 8.32 3.86 -21.12
CA GLU A 48 7.82 2.82 -20.22
C GLU A 48 8.47 2.96 -18.84
N PHE A 49 7.66 2.84 -17.79
CA PHE A 49 8.14 2.97 -16.43
C PHE A 49 7.37 2.06 -15.45
N SER A 50 8.04 1.68 -14.38
CA SER A 50 7.43 1.01 -13.22
C SER A 50 7.51 1.88 -11.98
N VAL A 51 6.68 1.58 -10.99
CA VAL A 51 6.62 2.30 -9.71
C VAL A 51 6.90 1.33 -8.58
N ARG A 52 7.79 1.72 -7.67
CA ARG A 52 8.12 0.89 -6.50
C ARG A 52 8.02 1.71 -5.21
N GLY A 53 7.09 1.27 -4.35
CA GLY A 53 7.07 1.62 -2.93
C GLY A 53 8.09 0.78 -2.16
N GLY A 54 7.61 -0.14 -1.30
CA GLY A 54 8.49 -1.00 -0.50
C GLY A 54 9.01 -2.27 -1.17
N GLY A 55 8.59 -2.59 -2.41
CA GLY A 55 9.14 -3.71 -3.19
C GLY A 55 8.72 -5.12 -2.72
N HIS A 56 7.60 -5.26 -2.01
CA HIS A 56 7.16 -6.51 -1.38
C HIS A 56 6.17 -7.33 -2.24
N MET A 57 5.83 -6.87 -3.44
CA MET A 57 4.92 -7.62 -4.30
C MET A 57 5.62 -8.89 -4.79
N ASN A 58 5.00 -10.06 -4.62
CA ASN A 58 5.64 -11.37 -4.83
C ASN A 58 5.54 -11.87 -6.28
N PHE A 59 4.95 -11.06 -7.18
CA PHE A 59 4.87 -11.38 -8.60
C PHE A 59 6.19 -11.00 -9.30
N PRO A 60 6.81 -11.88 -10.10
CA PRO A 60 7.95 -11.50 -10.95
C PRO A 60 7.65 -10.25 -11.78
N GLY A 61 8.65 -9.39 -11.97
CA GLY A 61 8.49 -8.12 -12.70
C GLY A 61 7.64 -7.04 -12.01
N SER A 62 6.94 -7.32 -10.91
CA SER A 62 6.00 -6.35 -10.32
C SER A 62 6.66 -5.18 -9.56
N ASN A 63 7.96 -5.25 -9.30
CA ASN A 63 8.69 -4.23 -8.56
C ASN A 63 9.84 -3.59 -9.36
N ASN A 64 9.95 -3.89 -10.65
CA ASN A 64 10.95 -3.31 -11.55
C ASN A 64 10.42 -3.31 -13.00
N ILE A 65 11.21 -2.81 -13.94
CA ILE A 65 10.94 -2.91 -15.37
C ILE A 65 12.23 -3.19 -16.13
N ASP A 66 12.12 -3.98 -17.18
CA ASP A 66 13.22 -4.28 -18.09
C ASP A 66 13.32 -3.15 -19.12
N ASP A 67 14.52 -2.64 -19.35
CA ASP A 67 14.80 -1.59 -20.35
C ASP A 67 13.92 -0.32 -20.23
N GLY A 68 13.48 -0.02 -19.00
CA GLY A 68 12.62 1.12 -18.69
C GLY A 68 13.08 1.95 -17.49
N ILE A 69 12.20 2.85 -17.04
CA ILE A 69 12.48 3.74 -15.92
C ILE A 69 11.84 3.20 -14.66
N LEU A 70 12.62 3.11 -13.58
CA LEU A 70 12.09 2.78 -12.26
C LEU A 70 11.86 4.07 -11.47
N LEU A 71 10.58 4.37 -11.21
CA LEU A 71 10.19 5.40 -10.25
C LEU A 71 10.13 4.77 -8.85
N ALA A 72 11.26 4.83 -8.14
CA ALA A 72 11.37 4.30 -6.79
C ALA A 72 11.13 5.37 -5.72
N PHE A 73 10.42 5.00 -4.66
CA PHE A 73 10.08 5.86 -3.54
C PHE A 73 11.00 5.71 -2.33
N ASP A 74 12.15 5.05 -2.46
CA ASP A 74 13.08 4.80 -1.35
C ASP A 74 13.51 6.09 -0.59
N GLN A 75 13.38 7.28 -1.21
CA GLN A 75 13.70 8.58 -0.60
C GLN A 75 12.46 9.42 -0.21
N MET A 76 11.24 8.94 -0.49
CA MET A 76 9.98 9.60 -0.12
C MET A 76 9.40 8.94 1.13
N THR A 77 10.02 9.22 2.28
CA THR A 77 9.81 8.50 3.55
C THR A 77 9.24 9.39 4.67
N SER A 78 8.64 10.54 4.34
CA SER A 78 8.04 11.40 5.37
C SER A 78 6.87 10.70 6.09
N ILE A 79 6.82 10.86 7.41
CA ILE A 79 5.74 10.43 8.29
C ILE A 79 5.39 11.59 9.21
N THR A 80 4.13 11.98 9.27
CA THR A 80 3.64 13.03 10.19
C THR A 80 2.46 12.50 11.00
N VAL A 81 2.62 12.44 12.32
CA VAL A 81 1.58 11.99 13.24
C VAL A 81 0.74 13.19 13.67
N ASN A 82 -0.58 13.10 13.52
CA ASN A 82 -1.53 14.10 13.98
C ASN A 82 -2.44 13.50 15.05
N THR A 83 -2.12 13.79 16.31
CA THR A 83 -2.86 13.27 17.47
C THR A 83 -4.25 13.88 17.61
N GLU A 84 -4.42 15.16 17.31
CA GLU A 84 -5.71 15.85 17.38
C GLU A 84 -6.71 15.30 16.37
N ALA A 85 -6.26 15.06 15.13
CA ALA A 85 -7.07 14.50 14.08
C ALA A 85 -7.15 12.96 14.11
N SER A 86 -6.42 12.30 15.04
CA SER A 86 -6.29 10.83 15.08
C SER A 86 -5.90 10.22 13.72
N THR A 87 -4.88 10.80 13.10
CA THR A 87 -4.38 10.37 11.79
C THR A 87 -2.86 10.34 11.73
N VAL A 88 -2.35 9.63 10.73
CA VAL A 88 -0.94 9.66 10.32
C VAL A 88 -0.85 9.84 8.82
N ASP A 89 -0.07 10.85 8.41
CA ASP A 89 0.30 11.08 7.02
C ASP A 89 1.58 10.29 6.73
N VAL A 90 1.56 9.47 5.68
CA VAL A 90 2.65 8.56 5.33
C VAL A 90 2.96 8.66 3.83
N SER A 91 4.23 8.87 3.53
CA SER A 91 4.75 8.83 2.15
C SER A 91 4.94 7.39 1.65
N PRO A 92 4.86 7.13 0.33
CA PRO A 92 4.83 5.79 -0.25
C PRO A 92 6.10 4.95 -0.06
N GLY A 93 7.23 5.58 0.27
CA GLY A 93 8.52 4.92 0.49
C GLY A 93 8.65 4.15 1.81
N ASN A 94 7.72 4.38 2.74
CA ASN A 94 7.79 3.77 4.06
C ASN A 94 7.40 2.29 4.06
N ARG A 95 7.96 1.55 5.02
CA ARG A 95 7.52 0.22 5.42
C ARG A 95 6.67 0.32 6.68
N TRP A 96 5.89 -0.71 6.96
CA TRP A 96 5.00 -0.69 8.13
C TRP A 96 5.73 -0.58 9.47
N VAL A 97 6.98 -1.07 9.56
CA VAL A 97 7.81 -0.84 10.76
C VAL A 97 8.04 0.64 11.05
N ASP A 98 8.23 1.46 10.01
CA ASP A 98 8.51 2.89 10.15
C ASP A 98 7.28 3.62 10.71
N VAL A 99 6.09 3.26 10.22
CA VAL A 99 4.80 3.81 10.69
C VAL A 99 4.55 3.46 12.16
N TYR A 100 4.78 2.20 12.55
CA TYR A 100 4.60 1.79 13.95
C TYR A 100 5.62 2.43 14.88
N GLN A 101 6.86 2.59 14.44
CA GLN A 101 7.88 3.30 15.21
C GLN A 101 7.48 4.77 15.45
N ALA A 102 6.98 5.46 14.43
CA ALA A 102 6.53 6.84 14.54
C ALA A 102 5.33 7.00 15.51
N LEU A 103 4.45 6.00 15.57
CA LEU A 103 3.27 6.02 16.43
C LEU A 103 3.53 5.54 17.87
N ASN A 104 4.66 4.87 18.12
CA ASN A 104 4.92 4.16 19.38
C ASN A 104 4.71 5.03 20.63
N ALA A 105 5.20 6.28 20.61
CA ALA A 105 5.09 7.20 21.75
C ALA A 105 3.65 7.69 22.02
N THR A 106 2.74 7.53 21.06
CA THR A 106 1.35 8.00 21.15
C THR A 106 0.38 6.94 21.68
N GLY A 107 0.81 5.67 21.74
CA GLY A 107 -0.07 4.53 22.02
C GLY A 107 -1.08 4.22 20.91
N ALA A 108 -1.14 5.03 19.84
CA ALA A 108 -2.03 4.82 18.72
C ALA A 108 -1.46 3.80 17.73
N TYR A 109 -2.34 3.19 16.94
CA TYR A 109 -2.02 2.17 15.95
C TYR A 109 -2.69 2.50 14.61
N ALA A 110 -1.92 2.53 13.53
CA ALA A 110 -2.46 2.59 12.17
C ALA A 110 -2.76 1.18 11.68
N ILE A 111 -3.88 1.02 10.97
CA ILE A 111 -4.30 -0.28 10.46
C ILE A 111 -3.46 -0.67 9.24
N GLY A 112 -2.61 -1.68 9.37
CA GLY A 112 -1.57 -1.97 8.38
C GLY A 112 -0.86 -3.31 8.49
N GLY A 113 0.18 -3.50 7.68
CA GLY A 113 0.87 -4.78 7.49
C GLY A 113 1.40 -5.42 8.77
N ARG A 114 1.25 -6.75 8.87
CA ARG A 114 1.74 -7.57 9.99
C ARG A 114 3.25 -7.79 9.96
N LEU A 115 3.86 -7.82 8.76
CA LEU A 115 5.30 -7.98 8.59
C LEU A 115 5.97 -6.62 8.46
N LYS A 116 7.06 -6.45 9.22
CA LYS A 116 7.85 -5.22 9.31
C LYS A 116 8.29 -4.65 7.95
N THR A 117 8.59 -5.50 6.98
CA THR A 117 9.18 -5.14 5.68
C THR A 117 8.16 -4.77 4.62
N ILE A 118 6.86 -4.98 4.85
CA ILE A 118 5.85 -4.68 3.84
C ILE A 118 5.80 -3.16 3.60
N GLY A 119 5.84 -2.76 2.33
CA GLY A 119 5.67 -1.36 1.93
C GLY A 119 4.25 -0.85 2.17
N VAL A 120 4.13 0.37 2.66
CA VAL A 120 2.83 1.01 2.96
C VAL A 120 1.99 1.15 1.70
N ALA A 121 2.56 1.72 0.64
CA ALA A 121 1.82 2.05 -0.57
C ALA A 121 1.17 0.83 -1.23
N GLY A 122 1.95 -0.24 -1.45
CA GLY A 122 1.43 -1.46 -2.08
C GLY A 122 0.29 -2.06 -1.27
N LEU A 123 0.49 -2.24 0.04
CA LEU A 123 -0.51 -2.86 0.91
C LEU A 123 -1.80 -2.03 1.02
N ALA A 124 -1.69 -0.71 1.16
CA ALA A 124 -2.83 0.19 1.35
C ALA A 124 -3.65 0.46 0.07
N LEU A 125 -3.17 0.02 -1.10
CA LEU A 125 -3.87 0.15 -2.38
C LEU A 125 -4.51 -1.17 -2.88
N ILE A 126 -4.23 -2.30 -2.21
CA ILE A 126 -4.73 -3.63 -2.61
C ILE A 126 -5.56 -4.33 -1.51
N GLY A 127 -6.05 -3.57 -0.53
CA GLY A 127 -6.68 -4.11 0.67
C GLY A 127 -5.77 -3.98 1.88
N GLY A 128 -5.05 -5.06 2.15
CA GLY A 128 -4.09 -5.15 3.24
C GLY A 128 -4.64 -5.80 4.49
N HIS A 129 -4.17 -7.02 4.77
CA HIS A 129 -4.54 -7.82 5.93
C HIS A 129 -3.68 -7.54 7.18
N HIS A 130 -4.34 -7.46 8.32
CA HIS A 130 -3.78 -7.15 9.63
C HIS A 130 -4.49 -7.92 10.76
N TYR A 131 -4.08 -7.70 12.01
CA TYR A 131 -4.61 -8.42 13.18
C TYR A 131 -6.04 -8.00 13.58
N TRP A 132 -6.56 -6.93 12.99
CA TRP A 132 -7.81 -6.30 13.42
C TRP A 132 -8.86 -6.24 12.29
N ASN A 133 -8.75 -7.13 11.29
CA ASN A 133 -9.60 -7.09 10.10
C ASN A 133 -11.10 -7.06 10.43
N ASN A 134 -11.53 -7.93 11.35
CA ASN A 134 -12.94 -8.05 11.72
C ASN A 134 -13.50 -6.79 12.42
N LYS A 135 -12.62 -5.92 12.95
CA LYS A 135 -13.02 -4.71 13.68
C LYS A 135 -12.91 -3.44 12.83
N TYR A 136 -11.86 -3.33 12.02
CA TYR A 136 -11.53 -2.09 11.32
C TYR A 136 -11.54 -2.21 9.78
N GLY A 137 -11.96 -3.35 9.22
CA GLY A 137 -11.91 -3.59 7.77
C GLY A 137 -10.47 -3.88 7.31
N PHE A 138 -10.14 -3.59 6.06
CA PHE A 138 -8.78 -3.66 5.52
C PHE A 138 -7.98 -2.37 5.81
N ALA A 139 -6.66 -2.41 5.56
CA ALA A 139 -5.82 -1.21 5.67
C ALA A 139 -6.30 -0.07 4.76
N MET A 140 -6.69 -0.37 3.52
CA MET A 140 -7.24 0.63 2.59
C MET A 140 -8.50 1.31 3.12
N ASP A 141 -9.34 0.62 3.91
CA ASP A 141 -10.58 1.18 4.47
C ASP A 141 -10.29 2.29 5.48
N ASN A 142 -9.10 2.27 6.07
CA ASN A 142 -8.64 3.23 7.06
C ASN A 142 -7.92 4.44 6.47
N VAL A 143 -7.72 4.48 5.14
CA VAL A 143 -7.24 5.67 4.46
C VAL A 143 -8.39 6.65 4.25
N VAL A 144 -8.20 7.91 4.68
CA VAL A 144 -9.21 8.98 4.58
C VAL A 144 -8.90 9.98 3.48
N ASN A 145 -7.65 10.06 3.03
CA ASN A 145 -7.24 10.90 1.91
C ASN A 145 -6.00 10.33 1.23
N TYR A 146 -5.99 10.40 -0.10
CA TYR A 146 -4.80 10.20 -0.92
C TYR A 146 -4.39 11.51 -1.57
N GLU A 147 -3.10 11.79 -1.63
CA GLU A 147 -2.54 12.72 -2.63
C GLU A 147 -2.00 11.90 -3.81
N VAL A 148 -2.42 12.26 -5.02
CA VAL A 148 -2.27 11.44 -6.22
C VAL A 148 -1.71 12.28 -7.36
N VAL A 149 -0.72 11.75 -8.05
CA VAL A 149 -0.25 12.25 -9.34
C VAL A 149 -0.90 11.45 -10.45
N LEU A 150 -1.68 12.12 -11.30
CA LEU A 150 -2.34 11.52 -12.47
C LEU A 150 -1.34 11.35 -13.63
N GLY A 151 -1.71 10.56 -14.64
CA GLY A 151 -0.83 10.24 -15.78
C GLY A 151 -0.35 11.44 -16.61
N ASN A 152 -1.00 12.60 -16.49
CA ASN A 152 -0.56 13.85 -17.12
C ASN A 152 0.31 14.73 -16.18
N GLY A 153 0.66 14.24 -15.00
CA GLY A 153 1.39 14.98 -13.96
C GLY A 153 0.53 15.87 -13.06
N THR A 154 -0.79 15.94 -13.26
CA THR A 154 -1.68 16.73 -12.40
C THR A 154 -1.72 16.13 -10.99
N GLN A 155 -1.53 16.98 -9.98
CA GLN A 155 -1.64 16.61 -8.58
C GLN A 155 -3.07 16.84 -8.08
N VAL A 156 -3.68 15.81 -7.49
CA VAL A 156 -5.04 15.88 -6.95
C VAL A 156 -5.11 15.25 -5.56
N SER A 157 -6.09 15.68 -4.77
CA SER A 157 -6.50 15.01 -3.54
C SER A 157 -7.72 14.15 -3.83
N ALA A 158 -7.73 12.91 -3.33
CA ALA A 158 -8.84 11.98 -3.45
C ALA A 158 -9.30 11.54 -2.07
N ASN A 159 -10.54 11.87 -1.72
CA ASN A 159 -11.19 11.55 -0.46
C ASN A 159 -12.72 11.49 -0.64
N ASN A 160 -13.46 11.39 0.46
CA ASN A 160 -14.92 11.24 0.41
C ASN A 160 -15.65 12.46 -0.19
N ALA A 161 -15.07 13.65 -0.14
CA ALA A 161 -15.67 14.90 -0.62
C ALA A 161 -15.11 15.35 -1.98
N THR A 162 -13.86 14.98 -2.30
CA THR A 162 -13.12 15.44 -3.48
C THR A 162 -12.59 14.26 -4.28
N ASN A 163 -12.85 14.20 -5.60
CA ASN A 163 -12.47 13.07 -6.47
C ASN A 163 -12.86 11.71 -5.87
N HIS A 164 -14.12 11.58 -5.44
CA HIS A 164 -14.64 10.41 -4.71
C HIS A 164 -14.56 9.11 -5.53
N ASP A 165 -14.74 9.19 -6.84
CA ASP A 165 -14.57 8.06 -7.77
C ASP A 165 -13.14 7.52 -7.76
N LEU A 166 -12.15 8.41 -7.81
CA LEU A 166 -10.74 8.04 -7.67
C LEU A 166 -10.42 7.49 -6.28
N PHE A 167 -11.00 8.08 -5.22
CA PHE A 167 -10.83 7.61 -3.85
C PHE A 167 -11.35 6.17 -3.68
N TRP A 168 -12.53 5.87 -4.24
CA TRP A 168 -13.08 4.52 -4.30
C TRP A 168 -12.18 3.58 -5.11
N ALA A 169 -11.72 4.01 -6.30
CA ALA A 169 -10.91 3.16 -7.18
C ALA A 169 -9.56 2.79 -6.56
N LEU A 170 -8.92 3.68 -5.79
CA LEU A 170 -7.66 3.42 -5.11
C LEU A 170 -7.78 2.47 -3.90
N LYS A 171 -9.01 2.20 -3.41
CA LYS A 171 -9.28 1.19 -2.38
C LYS A 171 -9.42 -0.20 -3.02
N GLY A 172 -8.31 -0.71 -3.56
CA GLY A 172 -8.21 -2.06 -4.15
C GLY A 172 -7.69 -2.07 -5.59
N GLY A 173 -7.68 -0.91 -6.26
CA GLY A 173 -7.24 -0.75 -7.64
C GLY A 173 -5.73 -0.72 -7.86
N ALA A 174 -4.91 -0.92 -6.82
CA ALA A 174 -3.46 -0.81 -6.90
C ALA A 174 -3.00 0.55 -7.49
N ASN A 175 -1.99 0.54 -8.35
CA ASN A 175 -1.42 1.72 -9.01
C ASN A 175 -2.10 2.07 -10.36
N ASN A 176 -3.26 1.49 -10.67
CA ASN A 176 -3.96 1.66 -11.95
C ASN A 176 -4.71 3.00 -12.10
N PHE A 177 -4.67 3.92 -11.14
CA PHE A 177 -5.45 5.16 -11.24
C PHE A 177 -4.64 6.42 -10.96
N GLY A 178 -3.33 6.25 -10.81
CA GLY A 178 -2.38 7.32 -10.50
C GLY A 178 -1.34 6.85 -9.48
N ILE A 179 -0.36 7.72 -9.26
CA ILE A 179 0.73 7.47 -8.35
C ILE A 179 0.44 8.18 -7.04
N VAL A 180 0.16 7.40 -5.99
CA VAL A 180 -0.11 7.97 -4.66
C VAL A 180 1.20 8.40 -3.99
N THR A 181 1.26 9.67 -3.61
CA THR A 181 2.41 10.33 -2.99
C THR A 181 2.21 10.59 -1.50
N LYS A 182 0.96 10.53 -1.00
CA LYS A 182 0.67 10.58 0.43
C LYS A 182 -0.58 9.78 0.78
N PHE A 183 -0.51 9.08 1.89
CA PHE A 183 -1.61 8.37 2.53
C PHE A 183 -1.92 9.03 3.87
N THR A 184 -3.12 9.59 4.03
CA THR A 184 -3.62 10.02 5.34
C THR A 184 -4.46 8.89 5.92
N MET A 185 -3.99 8.26 6.98
CA MET A 185 -4.60 7.07 7.58
C MET A 185 -5.13 7.35 8.97
N LYS A 186 -6.29 6.80 9.32
CA LYS A 186 -6.80 6.82 10.71
C LYS A 186 -5.85 6.06 11.63
N THR A 187 -5.70 6.58 12.84
CA THR A 187 -5.05 5.88 13.95
C THR A 187 -6.08 5.53 15.00
N HIS A 188 -5.87 4.41 15.68
CA HIS A 188 -6.80 3.86 16.67
C HIS A 188 -6.07 3.59 17.97
N GLN A 189 -6.75 3.81 19.09
CA GLN A 189 -6.28 3.30 20.38
C GLN A 189 -6.59 1.80 20.46
N VAL A 190 -5.54 0.99 20.61
CA VAL A 190 -5.67 -0.45 20.73
C VAL A 190 -5.19 -0.90 22.12
N PRO A 191 -5.88 -1.86 22.77
CA PRO A 191 -5.44 -2.37 24.05
C PRO A 191 -4.13 -3.15 23.90
N LEU A 192 -3.45 -3.39 25.02
CA LEU A 192 -2.36 -4.36 25.06
C LEU A 192 -2.90 -5.74 24.64
N ILE A 193 -2.15 -6.42 23.77
CA ILE A 193 -2.52 -7.73 23.25
C ILE A 193 -1.57 -8.80 23.79
N SER A 194 -2.11 -9.99 24.05
CA SER A 194 -1.32 -11.20 24.22
C SER A 194 -1.27 -11.96 22.90
N THR A 195 -0.16 -12.62 22.61
CA THR A 195 -0.02 -13.47 21.43
C THR A 195 0.36 -14.88 21.87
N THR A 196 -0.13 -15.89 21.16
CA THR A 196 0.19 -17.29 21.43
C THR A 196 0.41 -17.99 20.10
N ALA A 197 1.53 -18.73 20.00
CA ALA A 197 1.78 -19.64 18.90
C ALA A 197 1.43 -21.05 19.36
N LEU A 198 0.51 -21.70 18.66
CA LEU A 198 0.12 -23.09 18.90
C LEU A 198 0.71 -23.97 17.79
N THR A 199 1.26 -25.12 18.17
CA THR A 199 1.77 -26.12 17.25
C THR A 199 0.98 -27.41 17.41
N TYR A 200 0.66 -28.05 16.29
CA TYR A 200 -0.10 -29.28 16.21
C TYR A 200 0.68 -30.30 15.39
N SER A 201 0.54 -31.59 15.70
CA SER A 201 1.04 -32.64 14.81
C SER A 201 0.17 -32.75 13.56
N GLU A 202 0.69 -33.35 12.49
CA GLU A 202 -0.05 -33.54 11.24
C GLU A 202 -1.36 -34.32 11.45
N GLU A 203 -1.36 -35.31 12.35
CA GLU A 203 -2.54 -36.08 12.76
C GLU A 203 -3.67 -35.21 13.32
N GLN A 204 -3.34 -34.08 13.95
CA GLN A 204 -4.31 -33.18 14.59
C GLN A 204 -4.88 -32.12 13.64
N VAL A 205 -4.28 -31.93 12.45
CA VAL A 205 -4.69 -30.89 11.50
C VAL A 205 -6.18 -30.96 11.11
N PRO A 206 -6.77 -32.13 10.79
CA PRO A 206 -8.19 -32.19 10.45
C PRO A 206 -9.11 -31.74 11.59
N GLY A 207 -8.78 -32.13 12.82
CA GLY A 207 -9.53 -31.73 14.02
C GLY A 207 -9.41 -30.23 14.29
N PHE A 208 -8.21 -29.66 14.11
CA PHE A 208 -7.99 -28.21 14.22
C PHE A 208 -8.80 -27.44 13.18
N ILE A 209 -8.77 -27.85 11.90
CA ILE A 209 -9.54 -27.18 10.84
C ILE A 209 -11.04 -27.21 11.16
N THR A 210 -11.56 -28.37 11.57
CA THR A 210 -12.98 -28.53 11.98
C THR A 210 -13.34 -27.55 13.10
N ALA A 211 -12.52 -27.51 14.16
CA ALA A 211 -12.76 -26.62 15.29
C ALA A 211 -12.70 -25.13 14.90
N VAL A 212 -11.83 -24.74 13.96
CA VAL A 212 -11.76 -23.36 13.46
C VAL A 212 -13.01 -23.01 12.65
N VAL A 213 -13.50 -23.91 11.80
CA VAL A 213 -14.74 -23.71 11.03
C VAL A 213 -15.93 -23.57 11.97
N ASP A 214 -16.10 -24.52 12.90
CA ASP A 214 -17.18 -24.49 13.89
C ASP A 214 -17.16 -23.19 14.70
N PHE A 215 -15.98 -22.74 15.12
CA PHE A 215 -15.82 -21.49 15.84
C PHE A 215 -16.30 -20.29 15.02
N VAL A 216 -15.88 -20.17 13.76
CA VAL A 216 -16.27 -19.06 12.87
C VAL A 216 -17.76 -19.09 12.55
N GLU A 217 -18.37 -20.28 12.36
CA GLU A 217 -19.80 -20.41 12.11
C GLU A 217 -20.65 -20.14 13.35
N SER A 218 -20.15 -20.48 14.55
CA SER A 218 -20.85 -20.25 15.81
C SER A 218 -20.81 -18.79 16.29
N SER A 219 -19.86 -17.99 15.79
CA SER A 219 -19.84 -16.56 16.05
C SER A 219 -20.96 -15.87 15.25
N GLU A 220 -22.14 -15.74 15.86
CA GLU A 220 -23.16 -14.83 15.36
C GLU A 220 -22.60 -13.41 15.24
N VAL A 221 -22.92 -12.74 14.14
CA VAL A 221 -22.62 -11.34 13.88
C VAL A 221 -23.43 -10.49 14.87
N THR A 222 -22.89 -10.27 16.07
CA THR A 222 -23.38 -9.24 17.01
C THR A 222 -22.75 -7.90 16.73
#